data_AF-A0A2U2J7Y6-F1
#
_entry.id   AF-A0A2U2J7Y6-F1
#
_cell.length_a   1.000
_cell.length_b   1.000
_cell.length_c   1.000
_cell.angle_alpha   90.00
_cell.angle_beta   90.00
_cell.angle_gamma   90.00
#
_symmetry.space_group_name_H-M   'P 1'
#
loop_
_entity.id
_entity.type
_entity.pdbx_description
1 polymer ?
#
loop_
_entity_poly.entity_id
_entity_poly.type
_entity_poly.pdbx_seq_one_letter_code
_entity_poly.pdbx_strand_id
1 'polypeptide(L)'
;MINQIEIESFNQKISVQRVLGKIIGTKESPTVIAIGGIHGNERAGVNALLKVFKTIASEKIPFKGNFYGISGNINAISKNVRFQNVDLNRIWTKEQILKLHLENDLDEESSEQKEIYHILKKILETDKGPFYFLDLHTTSADTQPFITISDSLDNRRYSSNFSIPTILGIEEFLDGPLLTYINEFGHVALGFEAGQHQKEVSVDNCIAFLWLALVAAKCIKKRHVKKHRFYKHSLSMFIENQDFYKIDFKYTIKPFEDFKMVAGYKNFQEIEKNDVLAYSNGKKLISDFEGKIFMPLYQQKGDDGYFIISKISKFWLNTSRFLRKVHFHHFLKLLPGVTSHKKKPYTLIVNPKTAQFLATEIFHLFGYRKKVLKRGKLHFIKRDRKVNEFL
;
A
#
# COMPACT_ATOMS: atom_id res chain seq x y z
N MET A 1 -20.61 3.01 -16.22
CA MET A 1 -19.22 3.39 -16.56
C MET A 1 -19.15 4.89 -16.51
N ILE A 2 -18.27 5.43 -15.68
CA ILE A 2 -18.05 6.89 -15.64
C ILE A 2 -17.42 7.29 -16.98
N ASN A 3 -18.00 8.30 -17.62
CA ASN A 3 -17.49 8.84 -18.88
C ASN A 3 -16.08 9.42 -18.68
N GLN A 4 -15.32 9.48 -19.77
CA GLN A 4 -14.05 10.20 -19.81
C GLN A 4 -14.25 11.66 -19.35
N ILE A 5 -13.39 12.11 -18.43
CA ILE A 5 -13.39 13.50 -17.93
C ILE A 5 -12.08 14.20 -18.30
N GLU A 6 -12.13 15.51 -18.49
CA GLU A 6 -10.94 16.34 -18.64
C GLU A 6 -10.68 17.14 -17.36
N ILE A 7 -9.43 17.16 -16.90
CA ILE A 7 -9.01 17.92 -15.73
C ILE A 7 -7.68 18.64 -15.98
N GLU A 8 -7.44 19.71 -15.25
CA GLU A 8 -6.11 20.34 -15.18
C GLU A 8 -5.27 19.68 -14.08
N SER A 9 -4.03 19.33 -14.39
CA SER A 9 -3.10 18.72 -13.44
C SER A 9 -1.67 19.05 -13.82
N PHE A 10 -0.88 19.63 -12.90
CA PHE A 10 0.52 20.01 -13.14
C PHE A 10 0.71 20.82 -14.44
N ASN A 11 -0.08 21.89 -14.60
CA ASN A 11 -0.03 22.82 -15.74
C ASN A 11 -0.35 22.20 -17.12
N GLN A 12 -1.00 21.04 -17.15
CA GLN A 12 -1.47 20.40 -18.38
C GLN A 12 -2.89 19.89 -18.23
N LYS A 13 -3.64 19.86 -19.34
CA LYS A 13 -4.93 19.16 -19.40
C LYS A 13 -4.68 17.68 -19.64
N ILE A 14 -5.33 16.84 -18.85
CA ILE A 14 -5.30 15.39 -19.01
C ILE A 14 -6.71 14.83 -19.08
N SER A 15 -6.85 13.76 -19.84
CA SER A 15 -8.07 12.99 -19.93
C SER A 15 -8.00 11.78 -18.98
N VAL A 16 -8.99 11.64 -18.11
CA VAL A 16 -9.09 10.56 -17.12
C VAL A 16 -10.32 9.72 -17.42
N GLN A 17 -10.12 8.41 -17.47
CA GLN A 17 -11.17 7.40 -17.57
C GLN A 17 -10.76 6.21 -16.70
N ARG A 18 -11.71 5.32 -16.38
CA ARG A 18 -11.47 4.18 -15.49
C ARG A 18 -10.24 3.36 -15.86
N VAL A 19 -10.09 3.00 -17.14
CA VAL A 19 -8.91 2.30 -17.66
C VAL A 19 -8.07 3.27 -18.48
N LEU A 20 -7.01 3.78 -17.86
CA LEU A 20 -6.09 4.76 -18.47
C LEU A 20 -5.27 4.16 -19.62
N GLY A 21 -5.06 2.86 -19.59
CA GLY A 21 -4.36 2.13 -20.64
C GLY A 21 -4.32 0.63 -20.37
N LYS A 22 -4.18 -0.14 -21.45
CA LYS A 22 -4.09 -1.59 -21.42
C LYS A 22 -3.09 -2.06 -22.47
N ILE A 23 -2.17 -2.93 -22.07
CA ILE A 23 -1.27 -3.66 -22.96
C ILE A 23 -1.40 -5.14 -22.64
N ILE A 24 -1.62 -5.96 -23.67
CA ILE A 24 -1.66 -7.42 -23.56
C ILE A 24 -0.43 -7.98 -24.25
N GLY A 25 0.30 -8.80 -23.50
CA GLY A 25 1.47 -9.50 -23.97
C GLY A 25 1.14 -10.94 -24.37
N THR A 26 2.07 -11.85 -24.10
CA THR A 26 1.90 -13.28 -24.42
C THR A 26 1.10 -14.01 -23.33
N LYS A 27 0.46 -15.13 -23.68
CA LYS A 27 -0.51 -15.88 -22.85
C LYS A 27 0.00 -16.35 -21.46
N GLU A 28 1.30 -16.48 -21.26
CA GLU A 28 1.93 -16.91 -19.99
C GLU A 28 2.76 -15.81 -19.32
N SER A 29 2.38 -14.56 -19.56
CA SER A 29 3.16 -13.43 -19.10
C SER A 29 2.65 -12.87 -17.76
N PRO A 30 3.55 -12.29 -16.95
CA PRO A 30 3.17 -11.65 -15.70
C PRO A 30 2.24 -10.47 -15.97
N THR A 31 1.33 -10.21 -15.03
CA THR A 31 0.34 -9.15 -15.15
C THR A 31 0.60 -8.08 -14.09
N VAL A 32 0.86 -6.85 -14.54
CA VAL A 32 1.02 -5.68 -13.66
C VAL A 32 -0.24 -4.83 -13.74
N ILE A 33 -0.80 -4.49 -12.59
CA ILE A 33 -1.97 -3.62 -12.47
C ILE A 33 -1.55 -2.45 -11.60
N ALA A 34 -1.54 -1.25 -12.18
CA ALA A 34 -1.21 -0.04 -11.45
C ALA A 34 -2.44 0.86 -11.34
N ILE A 35 -2.69 1.33 -10.12
CA ILE A 35 -3.83 2.15 -9.78
C ILE A 35 -3.29 3.51 -9.35
N GLY A 36 -3.88 4.59 -9.87
CA GLY A 36 -3.53 5.94 -9.49
C GLY A 36 -4.77 6.75 -9.14
N GLY A 37 -4.66 7.64 -8.15
CA GLY A 37 -5.77 8.50 -7.75
C GLY A 37 -6.87 7.78 -6.99
N ILE A 38 -6.54 6.77 -6.16
CA ILE A 38 -7.46 6.26 -5.13
C ILE A 38 -7.95 7.41 -4.24
N HIS A 39 -7.05 8.32 -3.88
CA HIS A 39 -7.40 9.64 -3.36
C HIS A 39 -7.35 10.67 -4.50
N GLY A 40 -8.42 11.45 -4.67
CA GLY A 40 -8.60 12.26 -5.88
C GLY A 40 -7.66 13.46 -6.04
N ASN A 41 -7.11 13.97 -4.92
CA ASN A 41 -6.11 15.04 -4.90
C ASN A 41 -4.68 14.54 -5.19
N GLU A 42 -4.46 13.22 -5.27
CA GLU A 42 -3.15 12.60 -5.52
C GLU A 42 -2.96 12.26 -7.01
N ARG A 43 -2.91 13.30 -7.85
CA ARG A 43 -2.96 13.15 -9.32
C ARG A 43 -1.66 12.65 -9.96
N ALA A 44 -0.56 12.54 -9.20
CA ALA A 44 0.75 12.18 -9.76
C ALA A 44 0.77 10.79 -10.41
N GLY A 45 0.14 9.80 -9.77
CA GLY A 45 0.03 8.43 -10.30
C GLY A 45 -0.74 8.37 -11.63
N VAL A 46 -1.86 9.10 -11.73
CA VAL A 46 -2.67 9.18 -12.97
C VAL A 46 -1.85 9.77 -14.12
N ASN A 47 -1.16 10.89 -13.88
CA ASN A 47 -0.30 11.53 -14.88
C ASN A 47 0.83 10.60 -15.34
N ALA A 48 1.48 9.91 -14.40
CA ALA A 48 2.56 8.99 -14.69
C ALA A 48 2.09 7.81 -15.55
N LEU A 49 0.93 7.21 -15.23
CA LEU A 49 0.35 6.12 -16.02
C LEU A 49 0.09 6.55 -17.47
N LEU A 50 -0.58 7.69 -17.67
CA LEU A 50 -0.83 8.24 -19.01
C LEU A 50 0.48 8.46 -19.79
N LYS A 51 1.50 9.04 -19.16
CA LYS A 51 2.82 9.27 -19.78
C LYS A 51 3.52 7.95 -20.13
N VAL A 52 3.49 6.95 -19.26
CA VAL A 52 4.10 5.63 -19.50
C VAL A 52 3.41 4.92 -20.65
N PHE A 53 2.07 4.85 -20.67
CA PHE A 53 1.33 4.24 -21.80
C PHE A 53 1.60 4.95 -23.12
N LYS A 54 1.59 6.29 -23.14
CA LYS A 54 1.94 7.10 -24.32
C LYS A 54 3.36 6.79 -24.81
N THR A 55 4.31 6.66 -23.89
CA THR A 55 5.71 6.34 -24.23
C THR A 55 5.84 4.95 -24.83
N ILE A 56 5.19 3.93 -24.23
CA ILE A 56 5.22 2.56 -24.75
C ILE A 56 4.66 2.51 -26.18
N ALA A 57 3.53 3.18 -26.42
CA ALA A 57 2.89 3.20 -27.73
C ALA A 57 3.72 3.96 -28.79
N SER A 58 4.16 5.18 -28.47
CA SER A 58 4.90 6.04 -29.42
C SER A 58 6.28 5.46 -29.77
N GLU A 59 6.99 4.87 -28.81
CA GLU A 59 8.29 4.26 -29.04
C GLU A 59 8.21 2.79 -29.49
N LYS A 60 6.99 2.24 -29.61
CA LYS A 60 6.73 0.83 -29.98
C LYS A 60 7.56 -0.16 -29.14
N ILE A 61 7.59 0.06 -27.83
CA ILE A 61 8.47 -0.70 -26.91
C ILE A 61 8.03 -2.16 -26.88
N PRO A 62 8.94 -3.12 -27.15
CA PRO A 62 8.58 -4.53 -27.08
C PRO A 62 8.20 -4.95 -25.66
N PHE A 63 6.95 -5.40 -25.52
CA PHE A 63 6.31 -5.73 -24.25
C PHE A 63 5.91 -7.20 -24.22
N LYS A 64 6.27 -7.92 -23.16
CA LYS A 64 5.97 -9.35 -23.00
C LYS A 64 4.83 -9.63 -22.03
N GLY A 65 4.72 -8.82 -20.98
CA GLY A 65 3.71 -8.91 -19.91
C GLY A 65 2.34 -8.38 -20.28
N ASN A 66 1.42 -8.40 -19.32
CA ASN A 66 0.22 -7.57 -19.36
C ASN A 66 0.41 -6.35 -18.46
N PHE A 67 -0.12 -5.19 -18.87
CA PHE A 67 -0.10 -3.99 -18.05
C PHE A 67 -1.40 -3.20 -18.15
N TYR A 68 -1.98 -2.91 -17.00
CA TYR A 68 -3.21 -2.15 -16.84
C TYR A 68 -2.95 -0.92 -15.99
N GLY A 69 -3.38 0.25 -16.47
CA GLY A 69 -3.50 1.46 -15.68
C GLY A 69 -4.96 1.72 -15.36
N ILE A 70 -5.28 1.85 -14.08
CA ILE A 70 -6.64 2.07 -13.59
C ILE A 70 -6.66 3.38 -12.80
N SER A 71 -7.64 4.23 -13.04
CA SER A 71 -7.89 5.37 -12.16
C SER A 71 -8.72 4.92 -10.96
N GLY A 72 -8.37 5.42 -9.77
CA GLY A 72 -9.10 5.23 -8.52
C GLY A 72 -10.39 6.05 -8.48
N ASN A 73 -10.60 6.89 -7.47
CA ASN A 73 -11.84 7.65 -7.29
C ASN A 73 -11.98 8.78 -8.34
N ILE A 74 -12.59 8.50 -9.51
CA ILE A 74 -12.72 9.45 -10.63
C ILE A 74 -13.54 10.67 -10.18
N ASN A 75 -14.61 10.43 -9.43
CA ASN A 75 -15.43 11.48 -8.84
C ASN A 75 -14.59 12.44 -7.98
N ALA A 76 -13.77 11.94 -7.05
CA ALA A 76 -12.88 12.78 -6.24
C ALA A 76 -11.74 13.40 -7.06
N ILE A 77 -11.22 12.69 -8.07
CA ILE A 77 -10.21 13.20 -9.01
C ILE A 77 -10.74 14.45 -9.71
N SER A 78 -11.98 14.43 -10.22
CA SER A 78 -12.60 15.59 -10.90
C SER A 78 -12.66 16.83 -10.00
N LYS A 79 -12.93 16.62 -8.71
CA LYS A 79 -13.10 17.69 -7.70
C LYS A 79 -11.79 18.09 -7.02
N ASN A 80 -10.68 17.43 -7.33
CA ASN A 80 -9.37 17.62 -6.66
C ASN A 80 -9.42 17.47 -5.13
N VAL A 81 -10.25 16.56 -4.63
CA VAL A 81 -10.40 16.28 -3.19
C VAL A 81 -9.92 14.87 -2.88
N ARG A 82 -9.53 14.61 -1.63
CA ARG A 82 -9.12 13.27 -1.20
C ARG A 82 -10.22 12.23 -1.44
N PHE A 83 -11.40 12.52 -0.92
CA PHE A 83 -12.64 11.77 -1.10
C PHE A 83 -13.83 12.67 -0.75
N GLN A 84 -15.05 12.26 -1.12
CA GLN A 84 -16.28 12.96 -0.81
C GLN A 84 -16.84 12.51 0.54
N ASN A 85 -17.34 11.27 0.60
CA ASN A 85 -18.06 10.75 1.77
C ASN A 85 -17.16 9.88 2.64
N VAL A 86 -16.51 8.88 2.04
CA VAL A 86 -15.64 7.93 2.74
C VAL A 86 -14.32 7.77 2.00
N ASP A 87 -13.22 7.53 2.72
CA ASP A 87 -11.95 7.22 2.08
C ASP A 87 -12.03 5.89 1.32
N LEU A 88 -11.90 5.93 -0.01
CA LEU A 88 -11.95 4.75 -0.87
C LEU A 88 -10.90 3.70 -0.45
N ASN A 89 -9.77 4.11 0.14
CA ASN A 89 -8.74 3.21 0.65
C ASN A 89 -9.00 2.73 2.10
N ARG A 90 -10.25 2.78 2.56
CA ARG A 90 -10.70 2.28 3.88
C ARG A 90 -11.91 1.35 3.78
N ILE A 91 -12.45 1.12 2.60
CA ILE A 91 -13.67 0.31 2.41
C ILE A 91 -13.42 -1.06 1.77
N TRP A 92 -12.17 -1.48 1.55
CA TRP A 92 -11.84 -2.79 0.97
C TRP A 92 -11.82 -3.91 2.00
N THR A 93 -12.99 -4.30 2.48
CA THR A 93 -13.17 -5.47 3.35
C THR A 93 -14.12 -6.47 2.71
N LYS A 94 -14.09 -7.74 3.16
CA LYS A 94 -14.99 -8.77 2.62
C LYS A 94 -16.45 -8.38 2.84
N GLU A 95 -16.73 -7.80 4.00
CA GLU A 95 -18.03 -7.32 4.41
C GLU A 95 -18.53 -6.21 3.47
N GLN A 96 -17.69 -5.21 3.16
CA GLN A 96 -18.07 -4.13 2.24
C GLN A 96 -18.24 -4.63 0.81
N ILE A 97 -17.35 -5.50 0.30
CA ILE A 97 -17.49 -6.10 -1.04
C ILE A 97 -18.80 -6.89 -1.15
N LEU A 98 -19.20 -7.64 -0.12
CA LEU A 98 -20.48 -8.36 -0.13
C LEU A 98 -21.68 -7.41 -0.19
N LYS A 99 -21.62 -6.26 0.48
CA LYS A 99 -22.70 -5.25 0.40
C LYS A 99 -22.89 -4.70 -1.00
N LEU A 100 -21.82 -4.57 -1.80
CA LEU A 100 -21.91 -4.10 -3.19
C LEU A 100 -22.80 -4.99 -4.08
N HIS A 101 -23.02 -6.25 -3.68
CA HIS A 101 -23.90 -7.20 -4.37
C HIS A 101 -25.35 -7.17 -3.86
N LEU A 102 -25.58 -6.65 -2.66
CA LEU A 102 -26.89 -6.62 -2.00
C LEU A 102 -27.60 -5.29 -2.16
N GLU A 103 -26.84 -4.20 -2.29
CA GLU A 103 -27.36 -2.84 -2.38
C GLU A 103 -27.44 -2.38 -3.84
N ASN A 104 -28.59 -1.79 -4.20
CA ASN A 104 -28.83 -1.23 -5.54
C ASN A 104 -28.39 0.23 -5.62
N ASP A 105 -28.62 1.00 -4.55
CA ASP A 105 -28.23 2.40 -4.44
C ASP A 105 -26.93 2.50 -3.65
N LEU A 106 -25.85 2.77 -4.37
CA LEU A 106 -24.52 2.92 -3.79
C LEU A 106 -24.15 4.39 -3.71
N ASP A 107 -23.47 4.79 -2.64
CA ASP A 107 -22.81 6.09 -2.60
C ASP A 107 -21.70 6.19 -3.67
N GLU A 108 -21.17 7.40 -3.86
CA GLU A 108 -20.16 7.70 -4.87
C GLU A 108 -18.91 6.80 -4.74
N GLU A 109 -18.38 6.61 -3.53
CA GLU A 109 -17.18 5.80 -3.31
C GLU A 109 -17.46 4.30 -3.38
N SER A 110 -18.62 3.84 -2.93
CA SER A 110 -19.07 2.46 -3.09
C SER A 110 -19.28 2.10 -4.58
N SER A 111 -19.75 3.05 -5.39
CA SER A 111 -19.86 2.90 -6.85
C SER A 111 -18.49 2.79 -7.52
N GLU A 112 -17.54 3.65 -7.14
CA GLU A 112 -16.14 3.61 -7.58
C GLU A 112 -15.50 2.26 -7.18
N GLN A 113 -15.70 1.83 -5.94
CA GLN A 113 -15.22 0.54 -5.43
C GLN A 113 -15.75 -0.63 -6.26
N LYS A 114 -17.07 -0.65 -6.54
CA LYS A 114 -17.72 -1.70 -7.32
C LYS A 114 -17.12 -1.79 -8.72
N GLU A 115 -16.94 -0.67 -9.42
CA GLU A 115 -16.38 -0.68 -10.77
C GLU A 115 -14.93 -1.19 -10.78
N ILE A 116 -14.09 -0.71 -9.86
CA ILE A 116 -12.71 -1.20 -9.72
C ILE A 116 -12.72 -2.70 -9.41
N TYR A 117 -13.53 -3.17 -8.47
CA TYR A 117 -13.63 -4.59 -8.11
C TYR A 117 -13.94 -5.48 -9.31
N HIS A 118 -14.94 -5.11 -10.11
CA HIS A 118 -15.32 -5.88 -11.30
C HIS A 118 -14.20 -5.93 -12.34
N ILE A 119 -13.46 -4.82 -12.54
CA ILE A 119 -12.31 -4.78 -13.44
C ILE A 119 -11.19 -5.69 -12.94
N LEU A 120 -10.85 -5.61 -11.66
CA LEU A 120 -9.80 -6.45 -11.08
C LEU A 120 -10.17 -7.93 -11.17
N LYS A 121 -11.42 -8.29 -10.84
CA LYS A 121 -11.95 -9.65 -10.95
C LYS A 121 -11.85 -10.16 -12.40
N LYS A 122 -12.31 -9.37 -13.37
CA LYS A 122 -12.22 -9.72 -14.79
C LYS A 122 -10.77 -9.93 -15.26
N ILE A 123 -9.84 -9.08 -14.83
CA ILE A 123 -8.41 -9.23 -15.17
C ILE A 123 -7.86 -10.54 -14.58
N LEU A 124 -8.17 -10.84 -13.32
CA LEU A 124 -7.73 -12.06 -12.64
C LEU A 124 -8.30 -13.33 -13.27
N GLU A 125 -9.52 -13.29 -13.78
CA GLU A 125 -10.17 -14.41 -14.48
C GLU A 125 -9.61 -14.61 -15.91
N THR A 126 -9.25 -13.51 -16.58
CA THR A 126 -8.83 -13.53 -17.99
C THR A 126 -7.34 -13.82 -18.15
N ASP A 127 -6.50 -13.14 -17.36
CA ASP A 127 -5.05 -13.14 -17.54
C ASP A 127 -4.35 -14.19 -16.66
N LYS A 128 -3.05 -14.37 -16.87
CA LYS A 128 -2.22 -15.28 -16.07
C LYS A 128 -1.26 -14.51 -15.17
N GLY A 129 -0.99 -15.13 -14.02
CA GLY A 129 -0.06 -14.61 -13.02
C GLY A 129 1.40 -14.95 -13.33
N PRO A 130 2.34 -14.48 -12.50
CA PRO A 130 2.10 -13.77 -11.24
C PRO A 130 1.48 -12.38 -11.46
N PHE A 131 0.63 -11.97 -10.53
CA PHE A 131 -0.02 -10.66 -10.52
C PHE A 131 0.68 -9.70 -9.56
N TYR A 132 0.94 -8.49 -10.03
CA TYR A 132 1.56 -7.42 -9.28
C TYR A 132 0.63 -6.21 -9.25
N PHE A 133 0.19 -5.82 -8.06
CA PHE A 133 -0.65 -4.66 -7.84
C PHE A 133 0.18 -3.52 -7.28
N LEU A 134 0.10 -2.36 -7.92
CA LEU A 134 0.81 -1.15 -7.55
C LEU A 134 -0.23 -0.07 -7.26
N ASP A 135 -0.27 0.47 -6.04
CA ASP A 135 -1.10 1.62 -5.70
C ASP A 135 -0.21 2.86 -5.62
N LEU A 136 -0.44 3.83 -6.49
CA LEU A 136 0.38 5.03 -6.64
C LEU A 136 -0.25 6.19 -5.87
N HIS A 137 0.44 6.58 -4.80
CA HIS A 137 0.02 7.62 -3.87
C HIS A 137 1.05 8.76 -3.79
N THR A 138 0.62 9.83 -3.15
CA THR A 138 1.49 10.93 -2.73
C THR A 138 1.06 11.39 -1.35
N THR A 139 1.98 11.96 -0.58
CA THR A 139 1.69 12.41 0.79
C THR A 139 1.42 13.91 0.86
N SER A 140 0.78 14.34 1.95
CA SER A 140 0.58 15.77 2.23
C SER A 140 1.86 16.50 2.63
N ALA A 141 2.78 15.80 3.30
CA ALA A 141 4.08 16.31 3.73
C ALA A 141 5.10 16.26 2.59
N ASP A 142 6.14 17.09 2.69
CA ASP A 142 7.32 16.93 1.84
C ASP A 142 8.09 15.68 2.26
N THR A 143 8.35 14.79 1.30
CA THR A 143 8.99 13.51 1.55
C THR A 143 9.73 13.00 0.33
N GLN A 144 10.80 12.26 0.58
CA GLN A 144 11.32 11.34 -0.40
C GLN A 144 10.31 10.19 -0.66
N PRO A 145 10.39 9.51 -1.82
CA PRO A 145 9.58 8.35 -2.10
C PRO A 145 9.82 7.19 -1.12
N PHE A 146 8.77 6.44 -0.82
CA PHE A 146 8.85 5.20 -0.04
C PHE A 146 7.82 4.17 -0.50
N ILE A 147 8.02 2.91 -0.09
CA ILE A 147 7.11 1.80 -0.38
C ILE A 147 6.43 1.36 0.90
N THR A 148 5.14 1.05 0.84
CA THR A 148 4.39 0.40 1.93
C THR A 148 3.93 -0.98 1.47
N ILE A 149 4.13 -2.00 2.30
CA ILE A 149 3.71 -3.37 1.98
C ILE A 149 3.14 -4.10 3.18
N SER A 150 2.24 -5.04 2.87
CA SER A 150 1.99 -6.14 3.80
C SER A 150 3.21 -7.05 3.90
N ASP A 151 3.47 -7.53 5.11
CA ASP A 151 4.72 -8.22 5.43
C ASP A 151 4.74 -9.71 4.97
N SER A 152 4.47 -9.95 3.69
CA SER A 152 4.60 -11.26 3.04
C SER A 152 5.98 -11.42 2.39
N LEU A 153 6.45 -12.67 2.25
CA LEU A 153 7.74 -12.96 1.61
C LEU A 153 7.77 -12.56 0.13
N ASP A 154 6.65 -12.66 -0.58
CA ASP A 154 6.56 -12.27 -1.98
C ASP A 154 6.64 -10.76 -2.15
N ASN A 155 5.99 -9.98 -1.27
CA ASN A 155 6.12 -8.52 -1.27
C ASN A 155 7.54 -8.07 -0.92
N ARG A 156 8.16 -8.69 0.11
CA ARG A 156 9.57 -8.40 0.45
C ARG A 156 10.51 -8.69 -0.72
N ARG A 157 10.32 -9.81 -1.43
CA ARG A 157 11.14 -10.19 -2.60
C ARG A 157 10.94 -9.23 -3.76
N TYR A 158 9.72 -8.77 -4.01
CA TYR A 158 9.47 -7.85 -5.11
C TYR A 158 9.96 -6.43 -4.79
N SER A 159 9.65 -5.92 -3.59
CA SER A 159 10.13 -4.61 -3.11
C SER A 159 11.66 -4.50 -3.06
N SER A 160 12.39 -5.60 -2.81
CA SER A 160 13.86 -5.57 -2.79
C SER A 160 14.50 -5.23 -4.16
N ASN A 161 13.74 -5.17 -5.25
CA ASN A 161 14.23 -4.69 -6.54
C ASN A 161 14.36 -3.16 -6.62
N PHE A 162 13.79 -2.43 -5.67
CA PHE A 162 13.75 -0.97 -5.66
C PHE A 162 14.62 -0.43 -4.53
N SER A 163 15.52 0.50 -4.83
CA SER A 163 16.43 1.11 -3.86
C SER A 163 15.74 2.23 -3.07
N ILE A 164 14.62 1.91 -2.43
CA ILE A 164 13.68 2.85 -1.80
C ILE A 164 13.35 2.33 -0.39
N PRO A 165 13.25 3.19 0.65
CA PRO A 165 12.85 2.77 1.98
C PRO A 165 11.47 2.09 1.96
N THR A 166 11.33 1.00 2.70
CA THR A 166 10.12 0.17 2.68
C THR A 166 9.54 -0.03 4.08
N ILE A 167 8.28 0.35 4.28
CA ILE A 167 7.54 0.17 5.52
C ILE A 167 6.81 -1.18 5.50
N LEU A 168 7.10 -2.03 6.48
CA LEU A 168 6.48 -3.33 6.66
C LEU A 168 5.33 -3.27 7.65
N GLY A 169 4.26 -4.00 7.36
CA GLY A 169 3.22 -4.29 8.35
C GLY A 169 2.15 -3.20 8.48
N ILE A 170 2.04 -2.29 7.50
CA ILE A 170 1.07 -1.19 7.52
C ILE A 170 -0.39 -1.68 7.65
N GLU A 171 -0.66 -2.90 7.20
CA GLU A 171 -1.97 -3.55 7.27
C GLU A 171 -2.45 -3.90 8.69
N GLU A 172 -1.60 -3.80 9.71
CA GLU A 172 -2.02 -3.92 11.11
C GLU A 172 -2.55 -2.60 11.69
N PHE A 173 -2.21 -1.49 11.06
CA PHE A 173 -2.51 -0.14 11.54
C PHE A 173 -3.60 0.55 10.72
N LEU A 174 -3.84 0.06 9.50
CA LEU A 174 -4.87 0.55 8.59
C LEU A 174 -5.87 -0.57 8.27
N ASP A 175 -7.15 -0.30 8.49
CA ASP A 175 -8.24 -1.21 8.10
C ASP A 175 -8.88 -0.78 6.79
N GLY A 176 -9.17 -1.77 5.93
CA GLY A 176 -9.78 -1.56 4.62
C GLY A 176 -8.95 -0.99 3.46
N PRO A 177 -7.60 -0.88 3.45
CA PRO A 177 -6.88 -0.56 2.22
C PRO A 177 -7.05 -1.62 1.12
N LEU A 178 -7.08 -1.16 -0.14
CA LEU A 178 -7.17 -2.02 -1.33
C LEU A 178 -6.04 -3.05 -1.38
N LEU A 179 -4.80 -2.61 -1.10
CA LEU A 179 -3.64 -3.50 -1.12
C LEU A 179 -3.68 -4.55 -0.01
N THR A 180 -4.26 -4.24 1.14
CA THR A 180 -4.48 -5.23 2.21
C THR A 180 -5.45 -6.30 1.73
N TYR A 181 -6.55 -5.89 1.09
CA TYR A 181 -7.51 -6.82 0.48
C TYR A 181 -6.84 -7.73 -0.55
N ILE A 182 -6.11 -7.17 -1.52
CA ILE A 182 -5.39 -7.93 -2.56
C ILE A 182 -4.40 -8.94 -1.93
N ASN A 183 -3.62 -8.51 -0.94
CA ASN A 183 -2.68 -9.39 -0.23
C ASN A 183 -3.39 -10.56 0.48
N GLU A 184 -4.63 -10.37 0.95
CA GLU A 184 -5.40 -11.46 1.56
C GLU A 184 -5.69 -12.63 0.60
N PHE A 185 -5.65 -12.37 -0.72
CA PHE A 185 -5.80 -13.34 -1.81
C PHE A 185 -4.45 -13.84 -2.38
N GLY A 186 -3.33 -13.48 -1.75
CA GLY A 186 -2.01 -14.06 -2.08
C GLY A 186 -1.29 -13.42 -3.26
N HIS A 187 -1.74 -12.27 -3.75
CA HIS A 187 -1.06 -11.52 -4.81
C HIS A 187 -0.03 -10.54 -4.25
N VAL A 188 0.95 -10.17 -5.07
CA VAL A 188 1.93 -9.13 -4.70
C VAL A 188 1.26 -7.76 -4.78
N ALA A 189 1.33 -6.98 -3.71
CA ALA A 189 0.66 -5.69 -3.61
C ALA A 189 1.55 -4.68 -2.87
N LEU A 190 1.93 -3.60 -3.58
CA LEU A 190 2.83 -2.54 -3.11
C LEU A 190 2.15 -1.17 -3.21
N GLY A 191 2.18 -0.42 -2.12
CA GLY A 191 1.87 1.01 -2.12
C GLY A 191 3.15 1.77 -2.40
N PHE A 192 3.11 2.69 -3.34
CA PHE A 192 4.23 3.58 -3.65
C PHE A 192 3.82 5.02 -3.39
N GLU A 193 4.51 5.64 -2.45
CA GLU A 193 4.29 7.02 -2.05
C GLU A 193 5.37 7.86 -2.72
N ALA A 194 4.99 8.66 -3.72
CA ALA A 194 5.92 9.22 -4.69
C ALA A 194 6.55 10.56 -4.27
N GLY A 195 6.19 11.09 -3.10
CA GLY A 195 6.52 12.44 -2.67
C GLY A 195 5.28 13.25 -2.34
N GLN A 196 5.40 14.58 -2.35
CA GLN A 196 4.30 15.48 -2.00
C GLN A 196 3.29 15.65 -3.15
N HIS A 197 1.99 15.71 -2.86
CA HIS A 197 0.92 15.60 -3.87
C HIS A 197 0.82 16.73 -4.91
N GLN A 198 1.42 17.90 -4.66
CA GLN A 198 1.45 19.06 -5.56
C GLN A 198 2.77 19.22 -6.33
N LYS A 199 3.82 18.47 -6.00
CA LYS A 199 5.12 18.63 -6.67
C LYS A 199 5.20 17.80 -7.95
N GLU A 200 5.64 18.43 -9.05
CA GLU A 200 5.84 17.77 -10.35
C GLU A 200 6.82 16.59 -10.27
N VAL A 201 7.84 16.68 -9.41
CA VAL A 201 8.79 15.58 -9.18
C VAL A 201 8.11 14.29 -8.72
N SER A 202 6.95 14.36 -8.07
CA SER A 202 6.16 13.18 -7.69
C SER A 202 5.65 12.42 -8.93
N VAL A 203 5.35 13.13 -10.03
CA VAL A 203 5.02 12.50 -11.32
C VAL A 203 6.23 11.75 -11.87
N ASP A 204 7.41 12.37 -11.85
CA ASP A 204 8.65 11.77 -12.33
C ASP A 204 9.06 10.54 -11.50
N ASN A 205 8.87 10.61 -10.19
CA ASN A 205 9.09 9.48 -9.27
C ASN A 205 8.15 8.31 -9.59
N CYS A 206 6.86 8.57 -9.83
CA CYS A 206 5.91 7.55 -10.28
C CYS A 206 6.33 6.93 -11.62
N ILE A 207 6.77 7.74 -12.59
CA ILE A 207 7.26 7.23 -13.89
C ILE A 207 8.47 6.33 -13.69
N ALA A 208 9.46 6.78 -12.91
CA ALA A 208 10.66 6.01 -12.61
C ALA A 208 10.30 4.67 -11.95
N PHE A 209 9.42 4.70 -10.94
CA PHE A 209 8.95 3.51 -10.23
C PHE A 209 8.23 2.54 -11.17
N LEU A 210 7.28 3.02 -11.99
CA LEU A 210 6.56 2.18 -12.94
C LEU A 210 7.48 1.46 -13.92
N TRP A 211 8.47 2.16 -14.50
CA TRP A 211 9.44 1.53 -15.40
C TRP A 211 10.27 0.45 -14.70
N LEU A 212 10.76 0.74 -13.49
CA LEU A 212 11.52 -0.24 -12.70
C LEU A 212 10.64 -1.43 -12.31
N ALA A 213 9.38 -1.20 -11.95
CA ALA A 213 8.42 -2.24 -11.59
C ALA A 213 8.11 -3.14 -12.79
N LEU A 214 7.85 -2.58 -13.96
CA LEU A 214 7.62 -3.33 -15.20
C LEU A 214 8.83 -4.21 -15.59
N VAL A 215 10.05 -3.73 -15.33
CA VAL A 215 11.28 -4.51 -15.55
C VAL A 215 11.44 -5.59 -14.48
N ALA A 216 11.21 -5.28 -13.21
CA ALA A 216 11.30 -6.23 -12.09
C ALA A 216 10.27 -7.37 -12.24
N ALA A 217 9.06 -7.06 -12.69
CA ALA A 217 8.01 -8.02 -13.02
C ALA A 217 8.31 -8.83 -14.28
N LYS A 218 9.35 -8.47 -15.05
CA LYS A 218 9.73 -9.07 -16.35
C LYS A 218 8.72 -8.83 -17.48
N CYS A 219 7.85 -7.83 -17.35
CA CYS A 219 6.96 -7.39 -18.43
C CYS A 219 7.74 -6.75 -19.59
N ILE A 220 8.85 -6.07 -19.27
CA ILE A 220 9.73 -5.42 -20.25
C ILE A 220 11.18 -5.80 -19.96
N LYS A 221 12.00 -6.00 -21.01
CA LYS A 221 13.44 -6.17 -20.83
C LYS A 221 14.08 -4.83 -20.51
N LYS A 222 14.99 -4.80 -19.54
CA LYS A 222 15.79 -3.61 -19.15
C LYS A 222 16.36 -2.82 -20.34
N ARG A 223 16.88 -3.50 -21.37
CA ARG A 223 17.48 -2.87 -22.56
C ARG A 223 16.49 -2.06 -23.42
N HIS A 224 15.18 -2.31 -23.29
CA HIS A 224 14.15 -1.57 -24.02
C HIS A 224 13.70 -0.30 -23.27
N VAL A 225 14.19 -0.06 -22.05
CA VAL A 225 13.90 1.14 -21.26
C VAL A 225 15.09 2.09 -21.37
N LYS A 226 15.03 3.05 -22.31
CA LYS A 226 16.14 3.97 -22.63
C LYS A 226 16.76 4.64 -21.40
N LYS A 227 15.92 5.16 -20.49
CA LYS A 227 16.33 5.88 -19.28
C LYS A 227 16.44 5.00 -18.02
N HIS A 228 16.58 3.67 -18.16
CA HIS A 228 16.59 2.77 -16.99
C HIS A 228 17.62 3.14 -15.92
N ARG A 229 18.85 3.49 -16.31
CA ARG A 229 19.90 3.86 -15.34
C ARG A 229 19.52 5.14 -14.59
N PHE A 230 18.98 6.13 -15.31
CA PHE A 230 18.48 7.37 -14.74
C PHE A 230 17.35 7.10 -13.73
N TYR A 231 16.34 6.30 -14.09
CA TYR A 231 15.24 5.97 -13.16
C TYR A 231 15.71 5.25 -11.90
N LYS A 232 16.67 4.32 -12.04
CA LYS A 232 17.26 3.65 -10.87
C LYS A 232 18.01 4.65 -10.00
N HIS A 233 18.78 5.54 -10.62
CA HIS A 233 19.57 6.54 -9.90
C HIS A 233 18.67 7.54 -9.18
N SER A 234 17.67 8.10 -9.86
CA SER A 234 16.76 9.10 -9.29
C SER A 234 16.04 8.60 -8.03
N LEU A 235 15.68 7.31 -7.98
CA LEU A 235 15.06 6.72 -6.80
C LEU A 235 16.05 6.25 -5.72
N SER A 236 17.35 6.28 -5.99
CA SER A 236 18.40 5.86 -5.04
C SER A 236 19.15 7.02 -4.38
N MET A 237 18.94 8.26 -4.84
CA MET A 237 19.68 9.45 -4.37
C MET A 237 19.15 10.04 -3.05
N PHE A 238 18.18 9.36 -2.43
CA PHE A 238 17.51 9.83 -1.23
C PHE A 238 18.30 9.49 0.04
N ILE A 239 18.08 10.27 1.11
CA ILE A 239 18.86 10.19 2.35
C ILE A 239 18.67 8.83 3.02
N GLU A 240 17.44 8.33 3.03
CA GLU A 240 17.18 7.00 3.59
C GLU A 240 17.55 5.92 2.58
N ASN A 241 18.44 5.04 3.01
CA ASN A 241 18.86 3.89 2.24
C ASN A 241 17.69 2.91 2.01
N GLN A 242 17.92 1.92 1.15
CA GLN A 242 17.02 0.77 0.99
C GLN A 242 17.02 -0.09 2.27
N ASP A 243 16.29 0.37 3.27
CA ASP A 243 16.08 -0.30 4.54
C ASP A 243 14.59 -0.61 4.74
N PHE A 244 14.33 -1.61 5.59
CA PHE A 244 12.99 -1.95 6.01
C PHE A 244 12.70 -1.33 7.37
N TYR A 245 11.52 -0.74 7.52
CA TYR A 245 11.05 -0.15 8.78
C TYR A 245 9.79 -0.89 9.24
N LYS A 246 9.58 -0.94 10.56
CA LYS A 246 8.32 -1.35 11.16
C LYS A 246 7.62 -0.13 11.75
N ILE A 247 6.30 -0.21 11.85
CA ILE A 247 5.51 0.77 12.60
C ILE A 247 5.45 0.30 14.05
N ASP A 248 5.86 1.17 14.97
CA ASP A 248 5.82 0.93 16.41
C ASP A 248 4.61 1.60 17.06
N PHE A 249 4.17 2.74 16.50
CA PHE A 249 3.04 3.49 17.02
C PHE A 249 2.24 4.19 15.90
N LYS A 250 0.94 4.36 16.16
CA LYS A 250 0.01 5.16 15.34
C LYS A 250 -0.84 6.00 16.27
N TYR A 251 -0.91 7.30 16.01
CA TYR A 251 -1.93 8.18 16.59
C TYR A 251 -3.17 8.20 15.68
N THR A 252 -4.29 7.70 16.20
CA THR A 252 -5.60 7.78 15.50
C THR A 252 -6.38 8.96 16.04
N ILE A 253 -6.76 9.87 15.16
CA ILE A 253 -7.61 11.02 15.46
C ILE A 253 -9.02 10.52 15.72
N LYS A 254 -9.61 10.93 16.84
CA LYS A 254 -10.97 10.55 17.22
C LYS A 254 -12.00 11.44 16.52
N PRO A 255 -13.25 10.97 16.37
CA PRO A 255 -14.34 11.83 15.92
C PRO A 255 -14.43 13.09 16.77
N PHE A 256 -14.59 14.25 16.11
CA PHE A 256 -14.69 15.59 16.72
C PHE A 256 -13.43 16.09 17.44
N GLU A 257 -12.30 15.41 17.29
CA GLU A 257 -11.03 15.88 17.82
C GLU A 257 -10.46 17.02 16.96
N ASP A 258 -10.16 18.17 17.58
CA ASP A 258 -9.37 19.23 16.95
C ASP A 258 -7.89 18.85 17.00
N PHE A 259 -7.45 18.14 15.98
CA PHE A 259 -6.08 17.66 15.86
C PHE A 259 -5.27 18.54 14.91
N LYS A 260 -4.06 18.92 15.33
CA LYS A 260 -3.12 19.69 14.51
C LYS A 260 -1.70 19.23 14.72
N MET A 261 -1.05 18.74 13.66
CA MET A 261 0.38 18.49 13.66
C MET A 261 1.18 19.77 13.92
N VAL A 262 2.29 19.65 14.66
CA VAL A 262 3.33 20.68 14.65
C VAL A 262 3.89 20.76 13.23
N ALA A 263 4.01 21.99 12.72
CA ALA A 263 4.48 22.24 11.36
C ALA A 263 5.97 21.88 11.21
N GLY A 264 6.33 21.32 10.05
CA GLY A 264 7.72 21.15 9.65
C GLY A 264 8.30 19.75 9.83
N TYR A 265 7.59 18.82 10.49
CA TYR A 265 8.01 17.42 10.53
C TYR A 265 8.01 16.81 9.13
N LYS A 266 9.11 16.15 8.77
CA LYS A 266 9.25 15.40 7.53
C LYS A 266 9.20 13.91 7.81
N ASN A 267 8.76 13.12 6.82
CA ASN A 267 8.87 11.67 6.92
C ASN A 267 10.32 11.25 7.17
N PHE A 268 10.49 10.22 8.00
CA PHE A 268 11.78 9.66 8.40
C PHE A 268 12.64 10.59 9.28
N GLN A 269 12.13 11.75 9.70
CA GLN A 269 12.81 12.62 10.66
C GLN A 269 12.87 11.93 12.02
N GLU A 270 14.05 11.89 12.63
CA GLU A 270 14.25 11.39 13.98
C GLU A 270 13.46 12.25 14.99
N ILE A 271 12.88 11.58 15.97
CA ILE A 271 12.17 12.17 17.11
C ILE A 271 12.67 11.51 18.40
N GLU A 272 12.70 12.29 19.46
CA GLU A 272 13.08 11.84 20.79
C GLU A 272 11.86 11.77 21.72
N LYS A 273 12.04 11.07 22.83
CA LYS A 273 11.05 11.11 23.92
C LYS A 273 10.93 12.54 24.42
N ASN A 274 9.71 12.94 24.71
CA ASN A 274 9.33 14.29 25.14
C ASN A 274 9.22 15.35 24.03
N ASP A 275 9.45 15.00 22.76
CA ASP A 275 9.16 15.91 21.64
C ASP A 275 7.66 16.22 21.56
N VAL A 276 7.33 17.48 21.31
CA VAL A 276 5.94 17.88 21.01
C VAL A 276 5.67 17.60 19.54
N LEU A 277 4.80 16.64 19.27
CA LEU A 277 4.52 16.19 17.90
C LEU A 277 3.29 16.89 17.31
N ALA A 278 2.26 17.12 18.14
CA ALA A 278 0.99 17.65 17.71
C ALA A 278 0.24 18.31 18.86
N TYR A 279 -0.92 18.87 18.55
CA TYR A 279 -1.90 19.37 19.49
C TYR A 279 -3.24 18.64 19.28
N SER A 280 -3.90 18.30 20.38
CA SER A 280 -5.24 17.72 20.39
C SER A 280 -6.11 18.52 21.35
N ASN A 281 -7.14 19.19 20.83
CA ASN A 281 -8.03 20.06 21.60
C ASN A 281 -7.26 21.08 22.47
N GLY A 282 -6.24 21.71 21.87
CA GLY A 282 -5.35 22.67 22.53
C GLY A 282 -4.28 22.07 23.47
N LYS A 283 -4.30 20.77 23.74
CA LYS A 283 -3.28 20.09 24.58
C LYS A 283 -2.13 19.55 23.74
N LYS A 284 -0.91 19.67 24.24
CA LYS A 284 0.29 19.11 23.59
C LYS A 284 0.23 17.58 23.61
N LEU A 285 0.48 16.97 22.46
CA LEU A 285 0.77 15.55 22.31
C LEU A 285 2.28 15.37 22.30
N ILE A 286 2.78 14.72 23.34
CA ILE A 286 4.20 14.51 23.60
C ILE A 286 4.56 13.07 23.19
N SER A 287 5.73 12.87 22.58
CA SER A 287 6.19 11.54 22.20
C SER A 287 6.64 10.73 23.42
N ASP A 288 6.04 9.57 23.64
CA ASP A 288 6.53 8.55 24.58
C ASP A 288 7.62 7.64 23.97
N PHE A 289 7.91 7.84 22.68
CA PHE A 289 8.77 6.97 21.88
C PHE A 289 9.96 7.76 21.29
N GLU A 290 11.04 7.04 21.08
CA GLU A 290 12.11 7.42 20.16
C GLU A 290 11.92 6.69 18.83
N GLY A 291 12.41 7.28 17.75
CA GLY A 291 12.33 6.67 16.42
C GLY A 291 12.17 7.75 15.36
N LYS A 292 11.51 7.41 14.24
CA LYS A 292 11.26 8.37 13.18
C LYS A 292 9.77 8.68 13.05
N ILE A 293 9.42 9.96 12.94
CA ILE A 293 8.06 10.34 12.60
C ILE A 293 7.74 9.98 11.14
N PHE A 294 6.52 9.54 10.91
CA PHE A 294 6.08 9.02 9.62
C PHE A 294 4.62 9.38 9.34
N MET A 295 4.35 9.69 8.07
CA MET A 295 3.09 10.21 7.51
C MET A 295 2.38 11.23 8.42
N PRO A 296 3.03 12.34 8.79
CA PRO A 296 2.37 13.40 9.56
C PRO A 296 1.23 14.02 8.75
N LEU A 297 0.06 14.16 9.37
CA LEU A 297 -1.14 14.69 8.72
C LEU A 297 -1.10 16.22 8.66
N TYR A 298 -0.90 16.76 7.45
CA TYR A 298 -0.97 18.20 7.17
C TYR A 298 -2.16 18.63 6.32
N GLN A 299 -2.90 17.68 5.78
CA GLN A 299 -4.14 17.94 5.04
C GLN A 299 -5.35 18.02 5.98
N GLN A 300 -6.43 18.62 5.49
CA GLN A 300 -7.65 18.85 6.29
C GLN A 300 -8.48 17.57 6.56
N LYS A 301 -8.39 16.55 5.68
CA LYS A 301 -9.16 15.30 5.81
C LYS A 301 -8.23 14.14 6.13
N GLY A 302 -8.60 13.33 7.11
CA GLY A 302 -7.93 12.08 7.46
C GLY A 302 -7.98 11.79 8.95
N ASP A 303 -7.82 10.53 9.29
CA ASP A 303 -8.07 9.98 10.62
C ASP A 303 -6.75 9.49 11.26
N ASP A 304 -5.68 9.45 10.46
CA ASP A 304 -4.36 9.00 10.84
C ASP A 304 -3.50 10.24 11.09
N GLY A 305 -3.22 10.58 12.36
CA GLY A 305 -2.52 11.80 12.71
C GLY A 305 -1.02 11.74 12.40
N TYR A 306 -0.35 10.72 12.92
CA TYR A 306 1.05 10.40 12.61
C TYR A 306 1.36 8.96 13.04
N PHE A 307 2.50 8.47 12.58
CA PHE A 307 3.08 7.18 12.93
C PHE A 307 4.49 7.39 13.46
N ILE A 308 4.96 6.40 14.22
CA ILE A 308 6.36 6.30 14.63
C ILE A 308 6.89 4.98 14.11
N ILE A 309 8.03 5.04 13.41
CA ILE A 309 8.66 3.89 12.78
C ILE A 309 10.10 3.71 13.28
N SER A 310 10.56 2.47 13.28
CA SER A 310 11.95 2.13 13.55
C SER A 310 12.50 1.17 12.51
N LYS A 311 13.82 1.23 12.29
CA LYS A 311 14.53 0.39 11.33
C LYS A 311 14.58 -1.06 11.81
N ILE A 312 14.27 -1.99 10.92
CA ILE A 312 14.38 -3.43 11.17
C ILE A 312 15.77 -3.90 10.80
N SER A 313 16.43 -4.61 11.73
CA SER A 313 17.75 -5.17 11.46
C SER A 313 17.72 -6.26 10.39
N LYS A 314 18.78 -6.32 9.56
CA LYS A 314 18.94 -7.36 8.54
C LYS A 314 18.95 -8.77 9.13
N PHE A 315 19.46 -8.91 10.37
CA PHE A 315 19.45 -10.16 11.11
C PHE A 315 18.01 -10.67 11.30
N TRP A 316 17.11 -9.84 11.83
CA TRP A 316 15.72 -10.23 12.07
C TRP A 316 14.94 -10.53 10.78
N LEU A 317 15.21 -9.79 9.71
CA LEU A 317 14.63 -10.08 8.39
C LEU A 317 15.06 -11.46 7.86
N ASN A 318 16.33 -11.81 8.01
CA ASN A 318 16.86 -13.10 7.60
C ASN A 318 16.33 -14.25 8.45
N THR A 319 16.31 -14.09 9.77
CA THR A 319 15.75 -15.07 10.72
C THR A 319 14.27 -15.32 10.41
N SER A 320 13.48 -14.26 10.25
CA SER A 320 12.06 -14.36 9.87
C SER A 320 11.88 -15.11 8.55
N ARG A 321 12.70 -14.78 7.53
CA ARG A 321 12.65 -15.48 6.23
C ARG A 321 12.97 -16.96 6.36
N PHE A 322 13.97 -17.33 7.15
CA PHE A 322 14.34 -18.72 7.40
C PHE A 322 13.19 -19.48 8.08
N LEU A 323 12.69 -18.97 9.21
CA LEU A 323 11.62 -19.60 10.00
C LEU A 323 10.33 -19.83 9.19
N ARG A 324 9.96 -18.89 8.32
CA ARG A 324 8.78 -19.00 7.44
C ARG A 324 8.96 -20.06 6.35
N LYS A 325 10.17 -20.16 5.76
CA LYS A 325 10.50 -21.13 4.71
C LYS A 325 10.52 -22.57 5.22
N VAL A 326 11.10 -22.82 6.39
CA VAL A 326 11.12 -24.17 6.99
C VAL A 326 9.78 -24.57 7.62
N HIS A 327 8.72 -23.78 7.40
CA HIS A 327 7.38 -24.01 7.93
C HIS A 327 7.36 -24.26 9.45
N PHE A 328 8.27 -23.63 10.20
CA PHE A 328 8.43 -23.82 11.64
C PHE A 328 7.27 -23.21 12.45
N HIS A 329 6.30 -22.58 11.79
CA HIS A 329 5.02 -22.16 12.37
C HIS A 329 4.20 -23.28 13.03
N HIS A 330 4.46 -24.56 12.73
CA HIS A 330 3.80 -25.67 13.42
C HIS A 330 4.10 -25.67 14.93
N PHE A 331 5.31 -25.23 15.33
CA PHE A 331 5.72 -25.15 16.72
C PHE A 331 4.99 -24.04 17.50
N LEU A 332 4.45 -23.02 16.82
CA LEU A 332 3.64 -21.99 17.49
C LEU A 332 2.39 -22.57 18.14
N LYS A 333 1.87 -23.70 17.64
CA LYS A 333 0.72 -24.40 18.22
C LYS A 333 1.04 -25.10 19.53
N LEU A 334 2.32 -25.34 19.83
CA LEU A 334 2.78 -25.95 21.08
C LEU A 334 2.89 -24.92 22.21
N LEU A 335 2.86 -23.62 21.89
CA LEU A 335 2.94 -22.57 22.89
C LEU A 335 1.66 -22.55 23.75
N PRO A 336 1.79 -22.39 25.08
CA PRO A 336 0.64 -22.33 25.98
C PRO A 336 -0.37 -21.25 25.57
N GLY A 337 -1.64 -21.67 25.43
CA GLY A 337 -2.74 -20.77 25.08
C GLY A 337 -2.83 -20.37 23.61
N VAL A 338 -2.10 -21.05 22.71
CA VAL A 338 -2.22 -20.90 21.25
C VAL A 338 -3.04 -22.04 20.66
N THR A 339 -4.09 -21.71 19.91
CA THR A 339 -4.98 -22.69 19.26
C THR A 339 -5.26 -22.31 17.82
N SER A 340 -5.56 -23.30 16.96
CA SER A 340 -5.95 -23.02 15.57
C SER A 340 -7.44 -22.72 15.45
N HIS A 341 -7.82 -21.79 14.57
CA HIS A 341 -9.21 -21.46 14.34
C HIS A 341 -9.90 -22.55 13.49
N LYS A 342 -10.94 -23.20 14.02
CA LYS A 342 -11.61 -24.37 13.38
C LYS A 342 -12.04 -24.15 11.92
N LYS A 343 -12.55 -22.96 11.59
CA LYS A 343 -13.06 -22.61 10.23
C LYS A 343 -12.09 -21.80 9.37
N LYS A 344 -10.91 -21.40 9.89
CA LYS A 344 -9.99 -20.47 9.20
C LYS A 344 -8.57 -21.03 9.30
N PRO A 345 -8.07 -21.75 8.27
CA PRO A 345 -6.84 -22.52 8.37
C PRO A 345 -5.58 -21.67 8.60
N TYR A 346 -5.62 -20.39 8.22
CA TYR A 346 -4.53 -19.44 8.41
C TYR A 346 -4.62 -18.59 9.69
N THR A 347 -5.56 -18.90 10.60
CA THR A 347 -5.76 -18.12 11.83
C THR A 347 -5.40 -18.91 13.08
N LEU A 348 -4.55 -18.29 13.91
CA LEU A 348 -4.25 -18.71 15.28
C LEU A 348 -5.01 -17.82 16.28
N ILE A 349 -5.43 -18.40 17.39
CA ILE A 349 -6.10 -17.72 18.50
C ILE A 349 -5.18 -17.84 19.71
N VAL A 350 -4.81 -16.70 20.29
CA VAL A 350 -3.84 -16.59 21.38
C VAL A 350 -4.54 -15.99 22.59
N ASN A 351 -4.42 -16.64 23.74
CA ASN A 351 -4.85 -16.07 25.01
C ASN A 351 -3.76 -15.15 25.57
N PRO A 352 -3.99 -13.82 25.64
CA PRO A 352 -2.97 -12.87 26.09
C PRO A 352 -2.57 -13.08 27.56
N LYS A 353 -3.44 -13.66 28.40
CA LYS A 353 -3.15 -13.91 29.82
C LYS A 353 -2.12 -15.02 30.03
N THR A 354 -2.05 -15.99 29.12
CA THR A 354 -1.12 -17.12 29.22
C THR A 354 0.16 -16.93 28.40
N ALA A 355 0.12 -16.12 27.34
CA ALA A 355 1.23 -15.92 26.41
C ALA A 355 2.04 -14.63 26.71
N GLN A 356 2.21 -14.30 27.99
CA GLN A 356 2.22 -12.90 28.45
C GLN A 356 3.48 -12.05 28.19
N PHE A 357 4.51 -12.47 27.45
CA PHE A 357 5.70 -11.58 27.29
C PHE A 357 6.39 -11.48 25.93
N LEU A 358 6.15 -12.38 24.96
CA LEU A 358 6.84 -12.31 23.65
C LEU A 358 5.96 -12.73 22.47
N ALA A 359 4.66 -12.92 22.69
CA ALA A 359 3.76 -13.50 21.69
C ALA A 359 3.81 -12.73 20.36
N THR A 360 3.49 -11.43 20.36
CA THR A 360 3.28 -10.67 19.12
C THR A 360 4.52 -10.62 18.23
N GLU A 361 5.70 -10.29 18.79
CA GLU A 361 6.94 -10.22 18.01
C GLU A 361 7.37 -11.59 17.48
N ILE A 362 7.21 -12.64 18.28
CA ILE A 362 7.43 -14.02 17.83
C ILE A 362 6.48 -14.34 16.66
N PHE A 363 5.18 -14.08 16.81
CA PHE A 363 4.20 -14.29 15.73
C PHE A 363 4.59 -13.52 14.46
N HIS A 364 5.08 -12.28 14.58
CA HIS A 364 5.54 -11.49 13.44
C HIS A 364 6.74 -12.13 12.74
N LEU A 365 7.71 -12.68 13.48
CA LEU A 365 8.84 -13.42 12.89
C LEU A 365 8.36 -14.59 12.02
N PHE A 366 7.34 -15.32 12.49
CA PHE A 366 6.73 -16.44 11.76
C PHE A 366 5.71 -16.03 10.68
N GLY A 367 5.52 -14.72 10.45
CA GLY A 367 4.64 -14.24 9.37
C GLY A 367 3.17 -14.22 9.73
N TYR A 368 2.86 -14.07 11.01
CA TYR A 368 1.50 -13.83 11.47
C TYR A 368 1.31 -12.36 11.81
N ARG A 369 0.17 -11.81 11.40
CA ARG A 369 -0.25 -10.45 11.75
C ARG A 369 -1.32 -10.46 12.82
N LYS A 370 -1.30 -9.50 13.74
CA LYS A 370 -2.41 -9.30 14.68
C LYS A 370 -3.61 -8.73 13.92
N LYS A 371 -4.81 -9.34 14.04
CA LYS A 371 -6.02 -8.88 13.33
C LYS A 371 -7.08 -8.28 14.26
N VAL A 372 -7.51 -9.02 15.28
CA VAL A 372 -8.60 -8.54 16.17
C VAL A 372 -8.42 -9.08 17.59
N LEU A 373 -8.77 -8.28 18.59
CA LEU A 373 -9.07 -8.75 19.93
C LEU A 373 -10.57 -9.10 20.00
N LYS A 374 -10.91 -10.39 20.03
CA LYS A 374 -12.31 -10.84 20.13
C LYS A 374 -12.49 -11.65 21.41
N ARG A 375 -13.44 -11.23 22.26
CA ARG A 375 -13.75 -11.89 23.55
C ARG A 375 -12.49 -12.10 24.43
N GLY A 376 -11.62 -11.08 24.49
CA GLY A 376 -10.37 -11.14 25.26
C GLY A 376 -9.27 -12.04 24.68
N LYS A 377 -9.44 -12.58 23.46
CA LYS A 377 -8.43 -13.39 22.76
C LYS A 377 -7.92 -12.68 21.51
N LEU A 378 -6.62 -12.80 21.25
CA LEU A 378 -5.97 -12.23 20.08
C LEU A 378 -6.04 -13.19 18.90
N HIS A 379 -6.48 -12.70 17.75
CA HIS A 379 -6.49 -13.46 16.51
C HIS A 379 -5.31 -13.04 15.63
N PHE A 380 -4.45 -14.01 15.33
CA PHE A 380 -3.29 -13.85 14.46
C PHE A 380 -3.55 -14.52 13.12
N ILE A 381 -3.28 -13.84 12.01
CA ILE A 381 -3.50 -14.40 10.66
C ILE A 381 -2.19 -14.45 9.88
N LYS A 382 -1.94 -15.59 9.23
CA LYS A 382 -0.77 -15.76 8.37
C LYS A 382 -0.80 -14.78 7.19
N ARG A 383 0.33 -14.12 6.96
CA ARG A 383 0.58 -13.17 5.85
C ARG A 383 0.93 -13.90 4.57
N ASP A 384 1.73 -14.96 4.65
CA ASP A 384 2.07 -15.81 3.51
C ASP A 384 0.91 -16.77 3.22
N ARG A 385 0.23 -16.55 2.08
CA ARG A 385 -0.97 -17.29 1.67
C ARG A 385 -0.82 -17.81 0.25
N LYS A 386 -1.51 -18.91 -0.05
CA LYS A 386 -1.70 -19.36 -1.44
C LYS A 386 -2.63 -18.38 -2.17
N VAL A 387 -2.44 -18.27 -3.48
CA VAL A 387 -3.33 -17.51 -4.36
C VAL A 387 -4.72 -18.14 -4.29
N ASN A 388 -5.74 -17.30 -4.08
CA ASN A 388 -7.15 -17.68 -4.07
C ASN A 388 -7.95 -16.73 -4.98
N GLU A 389 -9.09 -17.19 -5.46
CA GLU A 389 -10.01 -16.36 -6.24
C GLU A 389 -10.63 -15.26 -5.37
N PHE A 390 -10.94 -14.13 -6.01
CA PHE A 390 -11.75 -13.07 -5.41
C PHE A 390 -13.16 -13.57 -5.09
N LEU A 391 -13.88 -12.83 -4.25
CA LEU A 391 -15.23 -13.21 -3.79
C LEU A 391 -16.27 -13.25 -4.92
#